data_AF-X5H3J5-F1
#
_entry.id   AF-X5H3J5-F1
#
_cell.length_a   1.000
_cell.length_b   1.000
_cell.length_c   1.000
_cell.angle_alpha   90.00
_cell.angle_beta   90.00
_cell.angle_gamma   90.00
#
_symmetry.space_group_name_H-M   'P 1'
#
loop_
_entity.id
_entity.type
_entity.pdbx_description
1 polymer ?
#
loop_
_entity_poly.entity_id
_entity_poly.type
_entity_poly.pdbx_seq_one_letter_code
_entity_poly.pdbx_strand_id
1 'polypeptide(L)'
;MQLTLLSYSNSRLALLPDKVVRYDKSLGLCYTGNPDVDSLIDPNVDYDFAKTLWRAKFNEYCVVTNTKIEEDVIFLYGNNLSGRPVYIIFLHPVAHIRRLCQQGLILGHSNLISRGEVDESMLTLSPEEKTKVLFATYVAGVIDIFSRKSANYLTRFDFFNSQGELFHTDYKTAVLRDAIMDQASGIQIFSMKLQ
;
A
#
# COMPACT_ATOMS: atom_id res chain seq x y z
N MET A 1 7.55 -13.01 2.77
CA MET A 1 8.07 -11.80 2.08
C MET A 1 8.88 -11.01 3.09
N GLN A 2 9.99 -10.35 2.73
CA GLN A 2 10.71 -9.45 3.65
C GLN A 2 11.12 -8.18 2.91
N LEU A 3 10.53 -7.06 3.29
CA LEU A 3 10.77 -5.75 2.67
C LEU A 3 11.24 -4.76 3.74
N THR A 4 12.18 -3.89 3.38
CA THR A 4 12.61 -2.75 4.18
C THR A 4 12.05 -1.47 3.58
N LEU A 5 11.49 -0.61 4.41
CA LEU A 5 11.02 0.71 4.00
C LEU A 5 12.10 1.76 4.22
N LEU A 6 12.42 2.49 3.16
CA LEU A 6 13.35 3.61 3.17
C LEU A 6 12.64 4.84 2.63
N SER A 7 13.03 6.03 3.09
CA SER A 7 12.76 7.28 2.39
C SER A 7 13.53 7.32 1.08
N TYR A 8 12.93 7.96 0.09
CA TYR A 8 13.43 8.07 -1.27
C TYR A 8 13.11 9.46 -1.81
N SER A 9 14.00 10.02 -2.63
CA SER A 9 13.91 11.36 -3.24
C SER A 9 12.49 11.91 -3.44
N ASN A 10 12.32 13.22 -3.20
CA ASN A 10 11.06 13.96 -3.33
C ASN A 10 9.92 13.42 -2.44
N SER A 11 10.23 13.13 -1.18
CA SER A 11 9.24 12.66 -0.19
C SER A 11 8.53 11.36 -0.56
N ARG A 12 9.15 10.57 -1.45
CA ARG A 12 8.70 9.23 -1.81
C ARG A 12 9.26 8.22 -0.82
N LEU A 13 8.74 7.00 -0.89
CA LEU A 13 9.30 5.88 -0.14
C LEU A 13 9.75 4.79 -1.11
N ALA A 14 10.73 4.01 -0.69
CA ALA A 14 11.15 2.79 -1.36
C ALA A 14 10.88 1.61 -0.44
N LEU A 15 10.03 0.68 -0.88
CA LEU A 15 9.92 -0.66 -0.31
C LEU A 15 10.87 -1.56 -1.08
N LEU A 16 11.98 -1.96 -0.47
CA LEU A 16 13.01 -2.77 -1.12
C LEU A 16 13.12 -4.15 -0.47
N PRO A 17 13.51 -5.20 -1.22
CA PRO A 17 13.79 -6.51 -0.61
C PRO A 17 14.88 -6.40 0.47
N ASP A 18 14.62 -6.92 1.67
CA ASP A 18 15.55 -6.77 2.82
C ASP A 18 16.97 -7.27 2.49
N LYS A 19 17.06 -8.33 1.68
CA LYS A 19 18.33 -8.93 1.23
C LYS A 19 19.23 -7.99 0.43
N VAL A 20 18.69 -6.94 -0.20
CA VAL A 20 19.49 -5.98 -0.98
C VAL A 20 19.90 -4.77 -0.14
N VAL A 21 19.25 -4.52 1.00
CA VAL A 21 19.50 -3.34 1.82
C VAL A 21 20.61 -3.64 2.83
N ARG A 22 21.68 -2.84 2.78
CA ARG A 22 22.78 -2.83 3.75
C ARG A 22 22.72 -1.54 4.55
N TYR A 23 23.00 -1.62 5.85
CA TYR A 23 23.02 -0.45 6.73
C TYR A 23 24.43 -0.21 7.26
N ASP A 24 24.98 0.97 6.97
CA ASP A 24 26.22 1.43 7.56
C ASP A 24 25.91 2.21 8.85
N LYS A 25 26.26 1.61 9.98
CA LYS A 25 26.08 2.22 11.31
C LYS A 25 26.91 3.48 11.51
N SER A 26 28.07 3.59 10.86
CA SER A 26 28.99 4.71 11.05
C SER A 26 28.48 5.98 10.36
N LEU A 27 27.79 5.80 9.23
CA LEU A 27 27.21 6.89 8.44
C LEU A 27 25.72 7.11 8.70
N GLY A 28 25.04 6.15 9.33
CA GLY A 28 23.60 6.19 9.53
C GLY A 28 22.80 6.00 8.24
N LEU A 29 23.42 5.41 7.21
CA LEU A 29 22.88 5.34 5.85
C LEU A 29 22.61 3.90 5.39
N CYS A 30 21.64 3.78 4.48
CA CYS A 30 21.33 2.53 3.81
C CYS A 30 21.83 2.54 2.36
N TYR A 31 22.31 1.40 1.90
CA TYR A 31 22.82 1.18 0.54
C TYR A 31 22.27 -0.10 -0.04
N THR A 32 22.10 -0.12 -1.34
CA THR A 32 21.64 -1.26 -2.13
C THR A 32 22.76 -1.85 -2.99
N GLY A 33 23.87 -1.11 -3.14
CA GLY A 33 24.96 -1.43 -4.07
C GLY A 33 24.68 -0.95 -5.50
N ASN A 34 23.54 -0.28 -5.73
CA ASN A 34 23.25 0.44 -6.96
C ASN A 34 23.40 1.95 -6.70
N PRO A 35 24.43 2.63 -7.24
CA PRO A 35 24.66 4.06 -7.04
C PRO A 35 23.47 4.95 -7.41
N ASP A 36 22.69 4.57 -8.42
CA ASP A 36 21.54 5.35 -8.88
C ASP A 36 20.40 5.33 -7.85
N VAL A 37 20.22 4.21 -7.15
CA VAL A 37 19.23 4.09 -6.07
C VAL A 37 19.79 4.72 -4.78
N ASP A 38 21.05 4.45 -4.48
CA ASP A 38 21.72 4.88 -3.24
C ASP A 38 21.81 6.40 -3.13
N SER A 39 22.03 7.09 -4.25
CA SER A 39 22.04 8.57 -4.30
C SER A 39 20.67 9.22 -4.01
N LEU A 40 19.59 8.44 -4.07
CA LEU A 40 18.22 8.91 -3.87
C LEU A 40 17.66 8.52 -2.50
N ILE A 41 18.38 7.71 -1.72
CA ILE A 41 18.03 7.37 -0.34
C ILE A 41 18.44 8.54 0.55
N ASP A 42 17.47 9.16 1.22
CA ASP A 42 17.71 10.29 2.11
C ASP A 42 17.02 10.08 3.46
N PRO A 43 17.75 9.78 4.55
CA PRO A 43 17.15 9.55 5.86
C PRO A 43 16.54 10.81 6.51
N ASN A 44 16.80 12.01 5.98
CA ASN A 44 16.46 13.28 6.62
C ASN A 44 15.16 13.92 6.09
N VAL A 45 14.38 13.19 5.28
CA VAL A 45 13.25 13.75 4.52
C VAL A 45 12.07 14.17 5.40
N ASP A 46 11.88 13.55 6.56
CA ASP A 46 10.79 13.85 7.50
C ASP A 46 11.14 13.25 8.89
N TYR A 47 11.15 14.08 9.94
CA TYR A 47 11.53 13.68 11.29
C TYR A 47 10.60 12.60 11.87
N ASP A 48 9.29 12.71 11.62
CA ASP A 48 8.32 11.76 12.16
C ASP A 48 8.43 10.43 11.42
N PHE A 49 8.58 10.45 10.09
CA PHE A 49 8.88 9.26 9.32
C PHE A 49 10.20 8.61 9.76
N ALA A 50 11.27 9.40 9.91
CA ALA A 50 12.59 8.93 10.30
C ALA A 50 12.57 8.23 11.67
N LYS A 51 11.73 8.72 12.58
CA LYS A 51 11.58 8.14 13.92
C LYS A 51 10.71 6.88 13.95
N THR A 52 9.67 6.83 13.11
CA THR A 52 8.61 5.80 13.23
C THR A 52 8.73 4.68 12.20
N LEU A 53 9.11 4.99 10.96
CA LEU A 53 8.97 4.09 9.81
C LEU A 53 10.27 3.84 9.03
N TRP A 54 11.28 4.69 9.20
CA TRP A 54 12.57 4.48 8.55
C TRP A 54 13.20 3.14 8.95
N ARG A 55 13.56 2.36 7.94
CA ARG A 55 14.09 0.99 8.05
C ARG A 55 13.14 0.01 8.74
N ALA A 56 11.85 0.32 8.80
CA ALA A 56 10.86 -0.67 9.21
C ALA A 56 10.90 -1.89 8.29
N LYS A 57 10.74 -3.07 8.89
CA LYS A 57 10.77 -4.35 8.21
C LYS A 57 9.38 -4.95 8.17
N PHE A 58 8.92 -5.28 6.97
CA PHE A 58 7.62 -5.85 6.70
C PHE A 58 7.76 -7.31 6.29
N ASN A 59 7.05 -8.19 6.99
CA ASN A 59 7.15 -9.64 6.82
C ASN A 59 5.80 -10.34 6.61
N GLU A 60 4.71 -9.68 6.99
CA GLU A 60 3.34 -10.14 6.84
C GLU A 60 2.58 -9.24 5.88
N TYR A 61 1.59 -9.81 5.20
CA TYR A 61 0.74 -9.05 4.28
C TYR A 61 -0.64 -9.65 4.12
N CYS A 62 -1.58 -8.79 3.74
CA CYS A 62 -2.90 -9.17 3.26
C CYS A 62 -3.18 -8.42 1.95
N VAL A 63 -4.04 -8.99 1.13
CA VAL A 63 -4.40 -8.46 -0.19
C VAL A 63 -5.92 -8.32 -0.25
N VAL A 64 -6.39 -7.16 -0.69
CA VAL A 64 -7.81 -6.96 -1.01
C VAL A 64 -7.94 -6.76 -2.51
N THR A 65 -8.75 -7.60 -3.14
CA THR A 65 -8.95 -7.63 -4.58
C THR A 65 -10.38 -7.24 -4.93
N ASN A 66 -10.58 -6.66 -6.10
CA ASN A 66 -11.91 -6.41 -6.65
C ASN A 66 -11.85 -6.51 -8.18
N THR A 67 -12.78 -7.28 -8.76
CA THR A 67 -12.82 -7.58 -10.20
C THR A 67 -13.06 -6.37 -11.12
N LYS A 68 -13.35 -5.19 -10.57
CA LYS A 68 -13.65 -3.96 -11.30
C LYS A 68 -12.51 -2.94 -11.25
N ILE A 69 -11.46 -3.20 -10.48
CA ILE A 69 -10.26 -2.35 -10.40
C ILE A 69 -9.05 -3.14 -10.91
N GLU A 70 -8.12 -2.45 -11.56
CA GLU A 70 -6.91 -3.05 -12.12
C GLU A 70 -5.75 -3.13 -11.10
N GLU A 71 -6.02 -2.73 -9.87
CA GLU A 71 -5.06 -2.67 -8.76
C GLU A 71 -5.60 -3.43 -7.55
N ASP A 72 -4.72 -4.20 -6.92
CA ASP A 72 -4.94 -4.80 -5.62
C ASP A 72 -4.57 -3.78 -4.52
N VAL A 73 -5.31 -3.80 -3.41
CA VAL A 73 -4.94 -3.07 -2.20
C VAL A 73 -4.05 -3.97 -1.36
N ILE A 74 -2.80 -3.56 -1.18
CA ILE A 74 -1.81 -4.30 -0.42
C ILE A 74 -1.67 -3.69 0.97
N PHE A 75 -1.82 -4.55 1.98
CA PHE A 75 -1.56 -4.21 3.38
C PHE A 75 -0.30 -4.95 3.79
N LEU A 76 0.73 -4.23 4.23
CA LEU A 76 1.92 -4.84 4.82
C LEU A 76 1.97 -4.54 6.31
N TYR A 77 2.40 -5.54 7.07
CA TYR A 77 2.61 -5.45 8.50
C TYR A 77 4.05 -5.82 8.85
N GLY A 78 4.55 -5.16 9.89
CA GLY A 78 5.96 -5.25 10.24
C GLY A 78 6.27 -4.55 11.55
N ASN A 79 7.56 -4.34 11.79
CA ASN A 79 8.03 -3.62 12.96
C ASN A 79 9.07 -2.57 12.59
N ASN A 80 9.08 -1.45 13.32
CA ASN A 80 10.15 -0.47 13.24
C ASN A 80 11.39 -0.91 14.03
N LEU A 81 12.45 -0.08 14.02
CA LEU A 81 13.70 -0.38 14.70
C LEU A 81 13.56 -0.54 16.22
N SER A 82 12.54 0.07 16.82
CA SER A 82 12.22 -0.05 18.25
C SER A 82 11.36 -1.28 18.57
N GLY A 83 11.03 -2.10 17.56
CA GLY A 83 10.17 -3.26 17.71
C GLY A 83 8.68 -2.93 17.82
N ARG A 84 8.27 -1.69 17.52
CA ARG A 84 6.85 -1.32 17.52
C ARG A 84 6.18 -1.78 16.23
N PRO A 85 4.94 -2.31 16.29
CA PRO A 85 4.21 -2.71 15.10
C PRO A 85 3.86 -1.53 14.20
N VAL A 86 4.04 -1.70 12.90
CA VAL A 86 3.76 -0.68 11.88
C VAL A 86 3.02 -1.29 10.69
N TYR A 87 2.38 -0.43 9.91
CA TYR A 87 1.67 -0.82 8.69
C TYR A 87 1.96 0.12 7.52
N ILE A 88 1.74 -0.39 6.31
CA ILE A 88 1.65 0.41 5.08
C ILE A 88 0.56 -0.15 4.17
N ILE A 89 -0.19 0.75 3.52
CA ILE A 89 -1.30 0.47 2.62
C ILE A 89 -1.02 1.17 1.30
N PHE A 90 -1.06 0.42 0.20
CA PHE A 90 -0.85 0.97 -1.14
C PHE A 90 -1.58 0.17 -2.21
N LEU A 91 -1.76 0.80 -3.37
CA LEU A 91 -2.26 0.19 -4.59
C LEU A 91 -1.10 -0.46 -5.38
N HIS A 92 -1.32 -1.66 -5.88
CA HIS A 92 -0.34 -2.37 -6.69
C HIS A 92 -1.04 -3.11 -7.84
N PRO A 93 -0.48 -3.14 -9.07
CA PRO A 93 -1.10 -3.84 -10.17
C PRO A 93 -1.44 -5.30 -9.85
N VAL A 94 -2.64 -5.72 -10.26
CA VAL A 94 -3.19 -7.06 -9.96
C VAL A 94 -2.20 -8.16 -10.35
N ALA A 95 -2.08 -9.19 -9.50
CA ALA A 95 -1.23 -10.37 -9.73
C ALA A 95 0.29 -10.09 -9.81
N HIS A 96 0.77 -8.90 -9.44
CA HIS A 96 2.19 -8.56 -9.45
C HIS A 96 2.88 -8.58 -8.07
N ILE A 97 2.30 -9.22 -7.04
CA ILE A 97 2.89 -9.30 -5.69
C ILE A 97 4.28 -9.98 -5.69
N ARG A 98 4.49 -10.97 -6.55
CA ARG A 98 5.80 -11.63 -6.70
C ARG A 98 6.88 -10.64 -7.14
N ARG A 99 6.52 -9.69 -8.01
CA ARG A 99 7.44 -8.67 -8.51
C ARG A 99 7.85 -7.71 -7.40
N LEU A 100 6.90 -7.30 -6.54
CA LEU A 100 7.18 -6.51 -5.34
C LEU A 100 8.24 -7.19 -4.46
N CYS A 101 8.07 -8.49 -4.17
CA CYS A 101 9.03 -9.25 -3.37
C CYS A 101 10.45 -9.32 -3.96
N GLN A 102 10.57 -9.26 -5.29
CA GLN A 102 11.82 -9.47 -6.01
C GLN A 102 12.56 -8.18 -6.32
N GLN A 103 11.82 -7.12 -6.67
CA GLN A 103 12.34 -5.88 -7.22
C GLN A 103 12.09 -4.67 -6.31
N GLY A 104 11.17 -4.80 -5.33
CA GLY A 104 10.69 -3.68 -4.56
C GLY A 104 9.71 -2.80 -5.33
N LEU A 105 9.35 -1.66 -4.74
CA LEU A 105 8.42 -0.69 -5.28
C LEU A 105 8.72 0.70 -4.73
N ILE A 106 8.63 1.71 -5.58
CA ILE A 106 8.62 3.12 -5.15
C ILE A 106 7.17 3.53 -4.89
N LEU A 107 6.94 4.07 -3.69
CA LEU A 107 5.66 4.56 -3.25
C LEU A 107 5.66 6.09 -3.31
N GLY A 108 4.69 6.62 -4.04
CA GLY A 108 4.44 8.06 -4.20
C GLY A 108 2.98 8.39 -3.98
N HIS A 109 2.58 9.58 -4.40
CA HIS A 109 1.23 10.10 -4.13
C HIS A 109 0.13 9.37 -4.91
N SER A 110 0.48 8.65 -5.97
CA SER A 110 -0.46 7.93 -6.82
C SER A 110 -0.82 6.54 -6.32
N ASN A 111 0.03 5.91 -5.51
CA ASN A 111 -0.15 4.53 -5.07
C ASN A 111 -0.11 4.35 -3.55
N LEU A 112 0.54 5.24 -2.79
CA LEU A 112 0.50 5.18 -1.33
C LEU A 112 -0.85 5.67 -0.80
N ILE A 113 -1.54 4.83 -0.02
CA ILE A 113 -2.80 5.21 0.63
C ILE A 113 -2.54 5.68 2.07
N SER A 114 -1.85 4.87 2.87
CA SER A 114 -1.61 5.18 4.28
C SER A 114 -0.38 4.44 4.82
N ARG A 115 0.19 4.95 5.90
CA ARG A 115 1.34 4.36 6.62
C ARG A 115 1.36 4.85 8.06
N GLY A 116 1.83 4.04 9.00
CA GLY A 116 1.98 4.50 10.38
C GLY A 116 2.31 3.39 11.38
N GLU A 117 2.43 3.79 12.65
CA GLU A 117 2.42 2.85 13.78
C GLU A 117 1.00 2.29 13.96
N VAL A 118 0.91 1.04 14.38
CA VAL A 118 -0.36 0.42 14.74
C VAL A 118 -0.82 1.01 16.07
N ASP A 119 -2.05 1.52 16.09
CA ASP A 119 -2.68 2.07 17.31
C ASP A 119 -2.81 1.01 18.42
N GLU A 120 -2.87 1.47 19.68
CA GLU A 120 -2.99 0.59 20.86
C GLU A 120 -4.19 -0.36 20.77
N SER A 121 -5.32 0.12 20.23
CA SER A 121 -6.54 -0.68 20.04
C SER A 121 -6.35 -1.85 19.07
N MET A 122 -5.35 -1.81 18.20
CA MET A 122 -5.07 -2.80 17.19
C MET A 122 -3.89 -3.72 17.53
N LEU A 123 -3.17 -3.50 18.64
CA LEU A 123 -1.96 -4.26 18.96
C LEU A 123 -2.21 -5.77 19.14
N THR A 124 -3.35 -6.14 19.71
CA THR A 124 -3.75 -7.54 19.98
C THR A 124 -4.43 -8.23 18.78
N LEU A 125 -4.74 -7.47 17.72
CA LEU A 125 -5.44 -7.98 16.56
C LEU A 125 -4.51 -8.78 15.63
N SER A 126 -5.06 -9.79 14.98
CA SER A 126 -4.36 -10.50 13.90
C SER A 126 -4.21 -9.58 12.67
N PRO A 127 -3.30 -9.91 11.72
CA PRO A 127 -3.22 -9.20 10.45
C PRO A 127 -4.57 -9.10 9.71
N GLU A 128 -5.39 -10.16 9.75
CA GLU A 128 -6.71 -10.19 9.11
C GLU A 128 -7.69 -9.18 9.74
N GLU A 129 -7.74 -9.11 11.07
CA GLU A 129 -8.59 -8.15 11.78
C GLU A 129 -8.10 -6.70 11.57
N LYS A 130 -6.78 -6.48 11.60
CA LYS A 130 -6.17 -5.19 11.25
C LYS A 130 -6.54 -4.77 9.83
N THR A 131 -6.53 -5.69 8.88
CA THR A 131 -6.87 -5.43 7.47
C THR A 131 -8.29 -4.91 7.34
N LYS A 132 -9.26 -5.56 8.01
CA LYS A 132 -10.67 -5.13 8.01
C LYS A 132 -10.83 -3.70 8.55
N VAL A 133 -10.21 -3.41 9.70
CA VAL A 133 -10.25 -2.07 10.32
C VAL A 133 -9.62 -1.03 9.40
N LEU A 134 -8.39 -1.27 8.94
CA LEU A 134 -7.66 -0.33 8.10
C LEU A 134 -8.32 -0.09 6.74
N PHE A 135 -8.95 -1.12 6.15
CA PHE A 135 -9.70 -0.98 4.91
C PHE A 135 -10.89 -0.03 5.07
N ALA A 136 -11.70 -0.23 6.13
CA ALA A 136 -12.82 0.65 6.43
C ALA A 136 -12.38 2.09 6.71
N THR A 137 -11.27 2.27 7.43
CA THR A 137 -10.78 3.59 7.83
C THR A 137 -10.13 4.38 6.69
N TYR A 138 -9.27 3.75 5.88
CA TYR A 138 -8.40 4.48 4.94
C TYR A 138 -8.71 4.22 3.47
N VAL A 139 -9.30 3.07 3.13
CA VAL A 139 -9.36 2.60 1.74
C VAL A 139 -10.72 2.88 1.12
N ALA A 140 -11.80 2.56 1.82
CA ALA A 140 -13.17 2.68 1.31
C ALA A 140 -13.48 4.11 0.80
N GLY A 141 -12.93 5.15 1.40
CA GLY A 141 -13.18 6.53 1.00
C GLY A 141 -12.33 7.06 -0.17
N VAL A 142 -11.27 6.34 -0.57
CA VAL A 142 -10.20 6.85 -1.45
C VAL A 142 -10.15 6.14 -2.80
N ILE A 143 -10.62 4.90 -2.89
CA ILE A 143 -10.65 4.17 -4.17
C ILE A 143 -11.81 4.66 -5.04
N ASP A 144 -11.47 5.13 -6.24
CA ASP A 144 -12.42 5.39 -7.32
C ASP A 144 -12.51 4.14 -8.23
N ILE A 145 -13.73 3.78 -8.64
CA ILE A 145 -13.98 2.70 -9.60
C ILE A 145 -14.50 3.31 -10.90
N PHE A 146 -13.80 3.02 -12.00
CA PHE A 146 -14.21 3.50 -13.33
C PHE A 146 -15.19 2.52 -13.98
N SER A 147 -16.30 3.04 -14.50
CA SER A 147 -17.39 2.26 -15.09
C SER A 147 -17.92 2.92 -16.36
N ARG A 148 -18.40 2.13 -17.33
CA ARG A 148 -19.16 2.64 -18.49
C ARG A 148 -20.65 2.83 -18.21
N LYS A 149 -21.10 2.47 -17.00
CA LYS A 149 -22.49 2.60 -16.54
C LYS A 149 -22.54 3.64 -15.42
N SER A 150 -23.51 4.54 -15.50
CA SER A 150 -23.78 5.58 -14.50
C SER A 150 -24.62 5.08 -13.32
N ALA A 151 -25.23 3.91 -13.43
CA ALA A 151 -26.07 3.35 -12.38
C ALA A 151 -25.23 2.92 -11.19
N ASN A 152 -25.77 3.10 -9.98
CA ASN A 152 -25.18 2.54 -8.77
C ASN A 152 -25.17 1.02 -8.85
N TYR A 153 -24.14 0.38 -8.31
CA TYR A 153 -24.06 -1.07 -8.26
C TYR A 153 -23.32 -1.55 -7.03
N LEU A 154 -23.67 -2.77 -6.60
CA LEU A 154 -22.95 -3.45 -5.54
C LEU A 154 -21.63 -3.99 -6.11
N THR A 155 -20.54 -3.74 -5.40
CA THR A 155 -19.21 -4.24 -5.73
C THR A 155 -18.65 -5.06 -4.57
N ARG A 156 -17.92 -6.12 -4.89
CA ARG A 156 -17.40 -7.11 -3.94
C ARG A 156 -15.89 -6.96 -3.79
N PHE A 157 -15.43 -6.92 -2.55
CA PHE A 157 -14.03 -6.94 -2.18
C PHE A 157 -13.71 -8.25 -1.46
N ASP A 158 -12.70 -8.96 -1.95
CA ASP A 158 -12.25 -10.23 -1.39
C ASP A 158 -10.89 -10.07 -0.73
N PHE A 159 -10.78 -10.55 0.51
CA PHE A 159 -9.63 -10.35 1.39
C PHE A 159 -8.87 -11.66 1.57
N PHE A 160 -7.60 -11.66 1.18
CA PHE A 160 -6.72 -12.82 1.21
C PHE A 160 -5.56 -12.59 2.17
N ASN A 161 -5.24 -13.59 2.99
CA ASN A 161 -4.07 -13.56 3.85
C ASN A 161 -2.80 -13.95 3.06
N SER A 162 -1.66 -13.97 3.74
CA SER A 162 -0.36 -14.25 3.11
C SER A 162 -0.23 -15.67 2.55
N GLN A 163 -1.10 -16.59 2.98
CA GLN A 163 -1.21 -17.99 2.54
C GLN A 163 -2.12 -18.13 1.31
N GLY A 164 -2.81 -17.06 0.91
CA GLY A 164 -3.78 -17.07 -0.18
C GLY A 164 -5.18 -17.55 0.23
N GLU A 165 -5.47 -17.62 1.53
CA GLU A 165 -6.77 -18.02 2.05
C GLU A 165 -7.70 -16.81 2.10
N LEU A 166 -8.91 -16.97 1.57
CA LEU A 166 -9.98 -15.98 1.67
C LEU A 166 -10.51 -15.96 3.12
N PHE A 167 -10.30 -14.86 3.84
CA PHE A 167 -10.74 -14.73 5.23
C PHE A 167 -11.93 -13.76 5.41
N HIS A 168 -12.20 -12.91 4.42
CA HIS A 168 -13.30 -11.96 4.47
C HIS A 168 -13.77 -11.55 3.08
N THR A 169 -15.05 -11.18 2.99
CA THR A 169 -15.65 -10.56 1.82
C THR A 169 -16.49 -9.39 2.30
N ASP A 170 -16.26 -8.21 1.70
CA ASP A 170 -17.03 -7.01 1.97
C ASP A 170 -17.77 -6.56 0.69
N TYR A 171 -18.95 -5.99 0.88
CA TYR A 171 -19.78 -5.49 -0.21
C TYR A 171 -20.04 -4.00 0.00
N LYS A 172 -19.70 -3.20 -1.01
CA LYS A 172 -19.88 -1.75 -1.00
C LYS A 172 -20.73 -1.30 -2.16
N THR A 173 -21.48 -0.23 -1.97
CA THR A 173 -22.23 0.36 -3.08
C THR A 173 -21.34 1.37 -3.79
N ALA A 174 -21.06 1.13 -5.07
CA ALA A 174 -20.41 2.10 -5.92
C ALA A 174 -21.49 3.11 -6.39
N VAL A 175 -21.32 4.37 -6.00
CA VAL A 175 -22.24 5.47 -6.32
C VAL A 175 -21.56 6.43 -7.28
N LEU A 176 -22.30 6.93 -8.26
CA LEU A 176 -21.77 7.88 -9.23
C LEU A 176 -21.24 9.12 -8.53
N ARG A 177 -19.99 9.47 -8.82
CA ARG A 177 -19.33 10.68 -8.35
C ARG A 177 -19.19 11.70 -9.47
N ASP A 178 -18.52 11.30 -10.55
CA ASP A 178 -18.20 12.17 -11.68
C ASP A 178 -18.41 11.45 -13.01
N ALA A 179 -18.64 12.23 -14.07
CA ALA A 179 -18.68 11.74 -15.44
C ALA A 179 -17.55 12.39 -16.25
N ILE A 180 -16.66 11.56 -16.76
CA ILE A 180 -15.49 11.94 -17.55
C ILE A 180 -15.79 11.60 -19.00
N MET A 181 -15.59 12.56 -19.90
CA MET A 181 -15.69 12.33 -21.34
C MET A 181 -14.28 12.14 -21.89
N ASP A 182 -13.99 10.96 -22.45
CA ASP A 182 -12.79 10.79 -23.24
C ASP A 182 -13.00 11.49 -24.58
N GLN A 183 -12.33 12.63 -24.79
CA GLN A 183 -12.47 13.44 -26.00
C GLN A 183 -11.93 12.75 -27.25
N ALA A 184 -11.03 11.77 -27.12
CA ALA A 184 -10.46 11.06 -28.26
C ALA A 184 -11.41 9.98 -28.81
N SER A 185 -12.13 9.28 -27.92
CA SER A 185 -13.04 8.19 -28.29
C SER A 185 -14.52 8.58 -28.28
N GLY A 186 -14.87 9.71 -27.68
CA GLY A 186 -16.26 10.11 -27.42
C GLY A 186 -16.94 9.24 -26.35
N ILE A 187 -16.22 8.34 -25.70
CA ILE A 187 -16.75 7.41 -24.70
C ILE A 187 -16.86 8.14 -23.37
N GLN A 188 -18.03 8.04 -22.75
CA GLN A 188 -18.26 8.51 -21.40
C GLN A 188 -17.83 7.42 -20.39
N ILE A 189 -16.97 7.80 -19.46
CA ILE A 189 -16.50 6.98 -18.35
C ILE A 189 -17.00 7.64 -17.06
N PHE A 190 -17.64 6.87 -16.21
CA PHE A 190 -18.14 7.31 -14.92
C PHE A 190 -17.14 6.93 -13.83
N SER A 191 -16.74 7.90 -13.02
CA SER A 191 -15.99 7.66 -11.79
C SER A 191 -17.00 7.42 -10.67
N MET A 192 -16.87 6.27 -10.01
CA MET A 192 -17.76 5.83 -8.94
C MET A 192 -16.99 5.83 -7.62
N LYS A 193 -17.62 6.34 -6.55
CA LYS A 193 -17.09 6.30 -5.19
C LYS A 193 -17.78 5.21 -4.38
N LEU A 194 -17.05 4.55 -3.47
CA LEU A 194 -17.63 3.57 -2.57
C LEU A 194 -18.38 4.24 -1.41
N GLN A 195 -19.53 3.67 -1.05
CA GLN A 195 -20.33 3.93 0.15
C GLN A 195 -20.53 2.62 0.92
#